data_AF-A0A9E3FEM9-F1
#
_entry.id   AF-A0A9E3FEM9-F1
#
_cell.length_a   1.000
_cell.length_b   1.000
_cell.length_c   1.000
_cell.angle_alpha   90.00
_cell.angle_beta   90.00
_cell.angle_gamma   90.00
#
_symmetry.space_group_name_H-M   'P 1'
#
loop_
_entity.id
_entity.type
_entity.pdbx_description
1 polymer ?
#
loop_
_entity_poly.entity_id
_entity_poly.type
_entity_poly.pdbx_seq_one_letter_code
_entity_poly.pdbx_strand_id
1 'polypeptide(L)'
;MTGGRPHSERIGEARQDTGGRAALYRALRELSCSRCARAIREGELFTREEEPASGLPLVRLCRNCAPFDQAKGLLEALLAPRQDEEAQPPPSPNDAREKALSRLGPALASGRRKR
;
A
#
# COMPACT_ATOMS: atom_id res chain seq x y z
N MET A 1 30.51 -4.66 21.00
CA MET A 1 29.92 -3.91 19.88
C MET A 1 28.77 -3.09 20.43
N THR A 2 28.98 -1.79 20.67
CA THR A 2 27.92 -0.90 21.15
C THR A 2 26.90 -0.72 20.04
N GLY A 3 25.84 -1.53 20.06
CA GLY A 3 24.68 -1.36 19.18
C GLY A 3 24.01 -0.03 19.51
N GLY A 4 24.43 1.03 18.82
CA GLY A 4 23.79 2.33 18.93
C GLY A 4 22.30 2.21 18.59
N ARG A 5 21.44 2.90 19.34
CA ARG A 5 20.00 2.91 19.04
C ARG A 5 19.79 3.38 17.60
N PRO A 6 18.91 2.77 16.80
CA PRO A 6 18.66 3.20 15.43
C PRO A 6 18.16 4.66 15.40
N HIS A 7 18.53 5.40 14.36
CA HIS A 7 18.08 6.80 14.15
C HIS A 7 16.69 6.89 13.52
N SER A 8 16.26 5.83 12.85
CA SER A 8 15.02 5.75 12.08
C SER A 8 14.68 4.30 11.81
N GLU A 9 13.41 4.02 11.55
CA GLU A 9 12.90 2.72 11.09
C GLU A 9 12.30 2.83 9.69
N ARG A 10 12.39 1.76 8.89
CA ARG A 10 11.68 1.66 7.62
C ARG A 10 10.26 1.19 7.89
N ILE A 11 9.29 1.85 7.27
CA ILE A 11 7.85 1.57 7.47
C ILE A 11 7.14 1.18 6.19
N GLY A 12 7.77 1.38 5.03
CA GLY A 12 7.24 0.89 3.78
C GLY A 12 7.86 1.56 2.56
N GLU A 13 7.02 1.79 1.56
CA GLU A 13 7.32 2.52 0.33
C GLU A 13 6.28 3.62 0.15
N ALA A 14 6.71 4.74 -0.41
CA ALA A 14 5.85 5.85 -0.76
C ALA A 14 6.01 6.18 -2.25
N ARG A 15 4.94 6.68 -2.86
CA ARG A 15 4.97 7.15 -4.24
C ARG A 15 5.35 8.63 -4.22
N GLN A 16 6.39 8.98 -4.94
CA GLN A 16 6.86 10.35 -5.06
C GLN A 16 6.10 11.08 -6.17
N ASP A 17 6.04 12.40 -6.09
CA ASP A 17 5.40 13.23 -7.13
C ASP A 17 6.09 13.10 -8.49
N THR A 18 7.38 12.74 -8.50
CA THR A 18 8.15 12.42 -9.71
C THR A 18 7.73 11.11 -10.38
N GLY A 19 6.79 10.37 -9.77
CA GLY A 19 6.33 9.06 -10.22
C GLY A 19 7.17 7.88 -9.72
N GLY A 20 8.31 8.13 -9.07
CA GLY A 20 9.16 7.12 -8.47
C GLY A 20 8.58 6.49 -7.20
N ARG A 21 9.11 5.33 -6.80
CA ARG A 21 8.88 4.76 -5.47
C ARG A 21 10.12 4.98 -4.61
N ALA A 22 9.92 5.45 -3.40
CA ALA A 22 11.00 5.62 -2.42
C ALA A 22 10.68 4.85 -1.14
N ALA A 23 11.72 4.34 -0.48
CA ALA A 23 11.57 3.76 0.84
C ALA A 23 11.18 4.84 1.85
N LEU A 24 10.11 4.56 2.61
CA LEU A 24 9.56 5.46 3.61
C LEU A 24 10.09 5.08 4.99
N TYR A 25 10.52 6.08 5.75
CA TYR A 25 11.09 5.92 7.07
C TYR A 25 10.38 6.81 8.10
N ARG A 26 10.34 6.36 9.35
CA ARG A 26 9.97 7.16 10.51
C ARG A 26 11.21 7.49 11.32
N ALA A 27 11.33 8.74 11.71
CA ALA A 27 12.41 9.20 12.57
C ALA A 27 12.20 8.69 14.00
N LEU A 28 13.22 8.07 14.59
CA LEU A 28 13.21 7.61 16.00
C LEU A 28 13.90 8.61 16.94
N ARG A 29 14.34 9.73 16.39
CA ARG A 29 14.92 10.89 17.04
C ARG A 29 14.88 12.06 16.06
N GLU A 30 15.20 13.26 16.51
CA GLU A 30 15.37 14.40 15.59
C GLU A 30 16.52 14.15 14.59
N LEU A 31 16.24 14.42 13.30
CA LEU A 31 17.18 14.34 12.19
C LEU A 31 17.15 15.63 11.39
N SER A 32 18.12 15.82 10.50
CA SER A 32 18.15 16.97 9.57
C SER A 32 17.98 16.50 8.14
N CYS A 33 17.13 17.21 7.39
CA CYS A 33 17.01 17.04 5.94
C CYS A 33 18.33 17.42 5.26
N SER A 34 18.86 16.52 4.43
CA SER A 34 20.11 16.73 3.70
C SER A 34 20.04 17.89 2.69
N ARG A 35 18.83 18.24 2.20
CA ARG A 35 18.65 19.25 1.15
C ARG A 35 18.37 20.66 1.68
N CYS A 36 17.61 20.79 2.77
CA CYS A 36 17.18 22.10 3.30
C CYS A 36 17.55 22.33 4.77
N ALA A 37 18.27 21.40 5.41
CA ALA A 37 18.65 21.42 6.82
C ALA A 37 17.49 21.50 7.83
N ARG A 38 16.22 21.51 7.37
CA ARG A 38 15.05 21.49 8.25
C ARG A 38 15.07 20.25 9.15
N ALA A 39 14.71 20.46 10.41
CA ALA A 39 14.51 19.37 11.38
C ALA A 39 13.37 18.46 10.92
N ILE A 40 13.66 17.17 10.87
CA ILE A 40 12.71 16.06 10.77
C ILE A 40 12.53 15.57 12.20
N ARG A 41 11.39 15.88 12.80
CA ARG A 41 11.14 15.59 14.22
C ARG A 41 10.96 14.10 14.44
N GLU A 42 11.15 13.66 15.68
CA GLU A 42 10.82 12.29 16.07
C GLU A 42 9.36 11.96 15.71
N GLY A 43 9.13 10.78 15.15
CA GLY A 43 7.84 10.35 14.62
C GLY A 43 7.52 10.83 13.21
N GLU A 44 8.22 11.84 12.67
CA GLU A 44 7.96 12.32 11.32
C GLU A 44 8.42 11.33 10.24
N LEU A 45 7.70 11.37 9.14
CA LEU A 45 7.94 10.57 7.95
C LEU A 45 8.90 11.28 7.00
N PHE A 46 9.83 10.52 6.43
CA PHE A 46 10.80 11.03 5.46
C PHE A 46 11.24 9.92 4.50
N THR A 47 11.83 10.29 3.36
CA THR A 47 12.39 9.34 2.39
C THR A 47 13.91 9.29 2.48
N ARG A 48 14.48 8.16 2.06
CA ARG A 48 15.91 8.06 1.76
C ARG A 48 16.10 7.79 0.28
N GLU A 49 17.01 8.54 -0.32
CA GLU A 49 17.38 8.38 -1.73
C GLU A 49 18.90 8.15 -1.81
N GLU A 50 19.31 7.29 -2.73
CA GLU A 50 20.72 7.24 -3.14
C GLU A 50 20.98 8.48 -4.00
N GLU A 51 22.05 9.20 -3.70
CA GLU A 51 22.46 10.32 -4.54
C GLU A 51 23.70 9.89 -5.37
N PRO A 52 23.50 9.33 -6.57
CA PRO A 52 24.58 8.70 -7.34
C PRO A 52 25.68 9.69 -7.76
N ALA A 53 25.37 10.99 -7.81
CA ALA A 53 26.32 12.03 -8.19
C ALA A 53 27.32 12.40 -7.08
N SER A 54 27.00 12.17 -5.81
CA SER A 54 27.81 12.60 -4.66
C SER A 54 28.55 11.45 -3.97
N GLY A 55 28.31 10.20 -4.36
CA GLY A 55 28.90 9.02 -3.72
C GLY A 55 28.46 8.81 -2.26
N LEU A 56 27.46 9.57 -1.80
CA LEU A 56 26.92 9.45 -0.45
C LEU A 56 25.90 8.31 -0.40
N PRO A 57 26.02 7.40 0.59
CA PRO A 57 25.30 6.14 0.53
C PRO A 57 23.78 6.30 0.60
N LEU A 58 23.24 7.28 1.35
CA LEU A 58 21.79 7.57 1.40
C LEU A 58 21.55 8.99 1.97
N VAL A 59 20.86 9.87 1.24
CA VAL A 59 20.45 11.20 1.72
C VAL A 59 19.05 11.14 2.35
N ARG A 60 18.82 11.91 3.42
CA ARG A 60 17.54 11.98 4.13
C ARG A 60 16.76 13.18 3.66
N LEU A 61 15.57 12.99 3.11
CA LEU A 61 14.78 14.08 2.53
C LEU A 61 13.45 14.21 3.27
N CYS A 62 13.19 15.41 3.81
CA CYS A 62 11.91 15.71 4.43
C CYS A 62 10.80 15.76 3.36
N ARG A 63 9.54 15.63 3.80
CA ARG A 63 8.37 15.66 2.91
C ARG A 63 8.27 16.90 2.02
N ASN A 64 8.86 18.03 2.41
CA ASN A 64 8.88 19.22 1.57
C ASN A 64 9.92 19.15 0.44
N CYS A 65 11.04 18.47 0.68
CA CYS A 65 12.13 18.34 -0.29
C CYS A 65 11.96 17.14 -1.22
N ALA A 66 11.27 16.12 -0.75
CA ALA A 66 10.81 14.98 -1.52
C ALA A 66 9.35 14.74 -1.15
N PRO A 67 8.40 15.43 -1.80
CA PRO A 67 6.97 15.15 -1.64
C PRO A 67 6.67 13.70 -1.98
N PHE A 68 5.91 13.07 -1.10
CA PHE A 68 5.44 11.72 -1.28
C PHE A 68 4.01 11.57 -0.78
N ASP A 69 3.28 10.69 -1.44
CA ASP A 69 2.02 10.15 -0.96
C ASP A 69 2.29 8.80 -0.31
N GLN A 70 1.90 8.68 0.96
CA GLN A 70 1.92 7.39 1.63
C GLN A 70 0.80 6.60 0.99
N ALA A 71 1.10 5.44 0.40
CA ALA A 71 0.06 4.55 -0.08
C ALA A 71 -0.97 4.39 1.06
N LYS A 72 -2.16 4.93 0.78
CA LYS A 72 -3.36 4.93 1.58
C LYS A 72 -3.42 3.68 2.46
N GLY A 73 -3.64 3.86 3.77
CA GLY A 73 -3.64 2.78 4.76
C GLY A 73 -4.57 1.65 4.36
N LEU A 74 -4.50 0.49 5.03
CA LEU A 74 -5.31 -0.69 4.66
C LEU A 74 -6.78 -0.33 4.42
N LEU A 75 -7.35 0.58 5.23
CA LEU A 75 -8.71 1.06 5.07
C LEU A 75 -8.92 1.81 3.75
N GLU A 76 -8.08 2.78 3.43
CA GLU A 76 -8.17 3.52 2.17
C GLU A 76 -7.79 2.66 0.95
N ALA A 77 -6.96 1.63 1.11
CA ALA A 77 -6.68 0.63 0.09
C ALA A 77 -7.89 -0.31 -0.16
N LEU A 78 -8.64 -0.63 0.90
CA LEU A 78 -9.91 -1.37 0.81
C LEU A 78 -11.03 -0.51 0.21
N LEU A 79 -10.99 0.81 0.44
CA LEU A 79 -11.96 1.78 -0.07
C LEU A 79 -11.59 2.34 -1.46
N ALA A 80 -10.36 2.11 -1.93
CA ALA A 80 -9.95 2.53 -3.26
C ALA A 80 -10.73 1.72 -4.31
N PRO A 81 -11.36 2.38 -5.31
CA PRO A 81 -11.97 1.65 -6.41
C PRO A 81 -10.88 0.82 -7.10
N ARG A 82 -11.08 -0.51 -7.13
CA ARG A 82 -10.17 -1.43 -7.81
C ARG A 82 -10.13 -1.07 -9.28
N GLN A 83 -9.03 -0.45 -9.73
CA GLN A 83 -8.83 -0.13 -11.14
C GLN A 83 -8.23 -1.29 -11.94
N ASP A 84 -7.89 -2.40 -11.28
CA ASP A 84 -7.33 -3.59 -11.90
C ASP A 84 -8.16 -4.83 -11.51
N GLU A 85 -9.44 -4.87 -11.89
CA GLU A 85 -10.10 -6.14 -12.16
C GLU A 85 -10.34 -6.22 -13.67
N GLU A 86 -9.34 -6.78 -14.34
CA GLU A 86 -9.48 -7.40 -15.65
C GLU A 86 -10.84 -8.10 -15.69
N ALA A 87 -11.75 -7.58 -16.50
CA ALA A 87 -13.12 -8.04 -16.55
C ALA A 87 -13.15 -9.53 -16.92
N GLN A 88 -13.24 -10.41 -15.92
CA GLN A 88 -13.74 -11.76 -16.19
C GLN A 88 -15.16 -11.57 -16.71
N PRO A 89 -15.47 -12.05 -17.93
CA PRO A 89 -16.81 -11.93 -18.46
C PRO A 89 -17.78 -12.59 -17.47
N PRO A 90 -18.95 -11.99 -17.23
CA PRO A 90 -19.92 -12.58 -16.33
C PRO A 90 -20.23 -14.01 -16.78
N PRO A 91 -20.38 -14.97 -15.85
CA PRO A 91 -20.77 -16.32 -16.21
C PRO A 91 -22.07 -16.26 -17.02
N SER A 92 -22.16 -17.07 -18.07
CA SER A 92 -23.32 -17.06 -18.93
C SER A 92 -24.59 -17.32 -18.10
N PRO A 93 -25.76 -16.79 -18.50
CA PRO A 93 -27.01 -17.06 -17.79
C PRO A 93 -27.29 -18.55 -17.60
N ASN A 94 -26.76 -19.38 -18.50
CA ASN A 94 -26.87 -20.83 -18.44
C ASN A 94 -26.03 -21.44 -17.31
N ASP A 95 -24.78 -21.00 -17.12
CA ASP A 95 -23.91 -21.47 -16.04
C ASP A 95 -24.45 -21.10 -14.65
N ALA A 96 -25.03 -19.91 -14.55
CA ALA A 96 -25.67 -19.45 -13.31
C ALA A 96 -26.91 -20.28 -12.98
N ARG A 97 -27.73 -20.60 -13.99
CA ARG A 97 -28.94 -21.43 -13.85
C ARG A 97 -28.59 -22.87 -13.49
N GLU A 98 -27.58 -23.45 -14.12
CA GLU A 98 -27.13 -24.82 -13.85
C GLU A 98 -26.61 -24.95 -12.41
N LYS A 99 -25.74 -24.03 -11.96
CA LYS A 99 -25.30 -23.96 -10.56
C LYS A 99 -26.44 -23.81 -9.57
N ALA A 100 -27.44 -22.99 -9.88
CA ALA A 100 -28.60 -22.80 -9.02
C ALA A 100 -29.41 -24.11 -8.90
N LEU A 101 -29.64 -24.81 -10.01
CA LEU A 101 -30.38 -26.07 -10.03
C LEU A 101 -29.63 -27.19 -9.30
N SER A 102 -28.30 -27.29 -9.45
CA SER A 102 -27.48 -28.26 -8.71
C SER A 102 -27.54 -28.03 -7.20
N ARG A 103 -27.66 -26.77 -6.74
CA ARG A 103 -27.79 -26.42 -5.32
C ARG A 103 -29.20 -26.65 -4.76
N LEU A 104 -30.21 -26.42 -5.59
CA LEU A 104 -31.62 -26.51 -5.19
C LEU A 104 -32.22 -27.91 -5.33
N GLY A 105 -31.51 -28.86 -5.96
CA GLY A 105 -31.97 -30.23 -6.23
C GLY A 105 -32.69 -30.93 -5.06
N PRO A 106 -32.12 -30.98 -3.83
CA PRO A 106 -32.79 -31.61 -2.69
C PRO A 106 -34.00 -30.82 -2.17
N ALA A 107 -33.97 -29.49 -2.25
CA ALA A 107 -35.02 -28.61 -1.75
C ALA A 107 -36.28 -28.64 -2.64
N LEU A 108 -36.10 -28.69 -3.96
CA LEU A 108 -37.21 -28.74 -4.93
C LEU A 108 -37.99 -30.06 -4.89
N ALA A 109 -37.34 -31.17 -4.51
CA ALA A 109 -38.00 -32.47 -4.34
C ALA A 109 -39.00 -32.48 -3.16
N SER A 110 -38.71 -31.72 -2.10
CA SER A 110 -39.55 -31.66 -0.90
C SER A 110 -40.86 -30.88 -1.08
N GLY A 111 -40.89 -29.93 -2.03
CA GLY A 111 -42.09 -29.14 -2.35
C GLY A 111 -43.15 -29.87 -3.19
N ARG A 112 -42.78 -30.98 -3.84
CA ARG A 112 -43.69 -31.70 -4.77
C ARG A 112 -44.52 -32.81 -4.11
N ARG A 113 -44.26 -33.16 -2.85
CA ARG A 113 -45.02 -34.19 -2.10
C ARG A 113 -46.21 -33.63 -1.28
N LYS A 114 -46.45 -32.33 -1.31
CA LYS A 114 -47.63 -31.70 -0.70
C LYS A 114 -48.46 -30.99 -1.77
N ARG A 115 -49.11 -31.76 -2.62
CA ARG A 115 -50.34 -31.37 -3.31
C ARG A 115 -51.24 -32.58 -3.41
#